data_AF-A0A6C0GCX1-F1
#
_entry.id   AF-A0A6C0GCX1-F1
#
_cell.length_a   1.000
_cell.length_b   1.000
_cell.length_c   1.000
_cell.angle_alpha   90.00
_cell.angle_beta   90.00
_cell.angle_gamma   90.00
#
_symmetry.space_group_name_H-M   'P 1'
#
loop_
_entity.id
_entity.type
_entity.pdbx_description
1 polymer ?
#
loop_
_entity_poly.entity_id
_entity_poly.type
_entity_poly.pdbx_seq_one_letter_code
_entity_poly.pdbx_strand_id
1 'polypeptide(L)'
;MSYSEKILNNKTEYPFDKWRTYFYGDEDDDEEDGGMEQYTPENCDKAQQIMDDLLEGLIGLGESAPEPAKVELFRIAIESLNELNDETGGSLIETVEREELCELFDNICLSAGLNPKDYAGGEGIADVWRDW
;
A
#
# COMPACT_ATOMS: atom_id res chain seq x y z
N MET A 1 16.86 -12.21 11.10
CA MET A 1 15.87 -11.13 11.10
C MET A 1 14.67 -11.61 11.90
N SER A 2 14.34 -10.91 12.97
CA SER A 2 13.15 -11.09 13.80
C SER A 2 11.88 -10.78 13.00
N TYR A 3 10.72 -11.20 13.51
CA TYR A 3 9.43 -10.90 12.88
C TYR A 3 9.24 -9.41 12.61
N SER A 4 9.43 -8.57 13.63
CA SER A 4 9.28 -7.11 13.49
C SER A 4 10.28 -6.52 12.48
N GLU A 5 11.52 -6.98 12.45
CA GLU A 5 12.50 -6.54 11.45
C GLU A 5 12.08 -6.94 10.03
N LYS A 6 11.53 -8.15 9.82
CA LYS A 6 11.01 -8.58 8.50
C LYS A 6 9.87 -7.68 8.05
N ILE A 7 8.91 -7.41 8.94
CA ILE A 7 7.76 -6.53 8.66
C ILE A 7 8.24 -5.11 8.32
N LEU A 8 9.11 -4.52 9.15
CA LEU A 8 9.63 -3.16 8.93
C LEU A 8 10.51 -3.04 7.68
N ASN A 9 11.15 -4.12 7.24
CA ASN A 9 11.95 -4.09 6.01
C ASN A 9 11.10 -3.78 4.78
N ASN A 10 9.78 -4.03 4.79
CA ASN A 10 8.90 -3.68 3.66
C ASN A 10 8.83 -2.16 3.41
N LYS A 11 9.20 -1.32 4.39
CA LYS A 11 9.27 0.14 4.19
C LYS A 11 10.28 0.57 3.13
N THR A 12 11.26 -0.27 2.78
CA THR A 12 12.22 0.03 1.71
C THR A 12 11.58 0.02 0.32
N GLU A 13 10.43 -0.64 0.18
CA GLU A 13 9.69 -0.78 -1.06
C GLU A 13 8.52 0.21 -1.16
N TYR A 14 8.43 1.19 -0.23
CA TYR A 14 7.34 2.17 -0.26
C TYR A 14 7.44 3.08 -1.49
N PRO A 15 6.36 3.21 -2.29
CA PRO A 15 6.39 4.01 -3.50
C PRO A 15 6.06 5.50 -3.24
N PHE A 16 5.68 5.87 -2.02
CA PHE A 16 5.10 7.18 -1.72
C PHE A 16 6.06 8.36 -1.94
N ASP A 17 7.38 8.18 -1.76
CA ASP A 17 8.36 9.21 -2.10
C ASP A 17 8.38 9.48 -3.60
N LYS A 18 8.27 8.43 -4.42
CA LYS A 18 8.15 8.53 -5.88
C LYS A 18 6.82 9.17 -6.28
N TRP A 19 5.71 8.77 -5.66
CA TRP A 19 4.40 9.37 -5.95
C TRP A 19 4.40 10.87 -5.67
N ARG A 20 4.99 11.30 -4.55
CA ARG A 20 5.13 12.73 -4.22
C ARG A 20 5.89 13.53 -5.29
N THR A 21 6.78 12.92 -6.07
CA THR A 21 7.47 13.67 -7.15
C THR A 21 6.52 13.97 -8.31
N TYR A 22 5.52 13.13 -8.57
CA TYR A 22 4.55 13.33 -9.66
C TYR A 22 3.71 14.59 -9.48
N PHE A 23 3.50 15.03 -8.23
CA PHE A 23 2.78 16.27 -7.94
C PHE A 23 3.52 17.53 -8.42
N TYR A 24 4.85 17.50 -8.50
CA TYR A 24 5.64 18.67 -8.90
C TYR A 24 5.87 18.75 -10.42
N GLY A 25 5.57 17.69 -11.18
CA GLY A 25 5.86 17.59 -12.61
C GLY A 25 7.36 17.40 -12.89
N ASP A 26 7.72 17.34 -14.18
CA ASP A 26 9.13 17.35 -14.60
C ASP A 26 9.61 18.81 -14.73
N GLU A 27 10.80 19.12 -14.22
CA GLU A 27 11.37 20.47 -14.29
C GLU A 27 11.78 20.85 -15.74
N ASP A 28 11.92 19.85 -16.62
CA ASP A 28 12.39 20.02 -18.00
C ASP A 28 11.24 20.10 -19.05
N ASP A 29 9.98 19.99 -18.64
CA ASP A 29 8.84 20.12 -19.56
C ASP A 29 8.42 21.59 -19.72
N ASP A 30 8.60 22.14 -20.92
CA ASP A 30 8.25 23.53 -21.29
C ASP A 30 6.71 23.74 -21.41
N GLU A 31 5.91 22.69 -21.21
CA GLU A 31 4.45 22.77 -21.16
C GLU A 31 3.99 23.03 -19.71
N GLU A 32 3.05 23.96 -19.52
CA GLU A 32 2.34 24.22 -18.25
C GLU A 32 1.49 23.02 -17.77
N ASP A 33 1.95 21.78 -17.98
CA ASP A 33 1.31 20.59 -17.42
C ASP A 33 1.74 20.49 -15.95
N GLY A 34 1.07 21.32 -15.14
CA GLY A 34 1.23 21.33 -13.69
C GLY A 34 1.11 19.90 -13.17
N GLY A 35 1.98 19.52 -12.24
CA GLY A 35 2.05 18.15 -11.77
C GLY A 35 0.71 17.62 -11.23
N MET A 36 0.68 16.31 -11.05
CA MET A 36 -0.55 15.55 -10.85
C MET A 36 -1.15 15.78 -9.44
N GLU A 37 -2.25 16.53 -9.37
CA GLU A 37 -2.90 16.98 -8.12
C GLU A 37 -3.33 15.82 -7.19
N GLN A 38 -3.59 14.62 -7.73
CA GLN A 38 -3.91 13.46 -6.91
C GLN A 38 -2.76 13.06 -5.97
N TYR A 39 -1.50 13.35 -6.34
CA TYR A 39 -0.31 12.95 -5.58
C TYR A 39 0.18 14.05 -4.62
N THR A 40 -0.72 14.93 -4.15
CA THR A 40 -0.35 15.91 -3.13
C THR A 40 0.41 15.24 -1.97
N PRO A 41 1.34 15.96 -1.30
CA PRO A 41 2.01 15.42 -0.12
C PRO A 41 1.03 14.87 0.91
N GLU A 42 -0.12 15.52 1.10
CA GLU A 42 -1.17 15.04 2.02
C GLU A 42 -1.73 13.68 1.62
N ASN A 43 -2.07 13.47 0.35
CA ASN A 43 -2.63 12.19 -0.12
C ASN A 43 -1.60 11.06 -0.02
N CYS A 44 -0.35 11.33 -0.43
CA CYS A 44 0.74 10.36 -0.33
C CYS A 44 1.07 10.03 1.14
N ASP A 45 1.01 11.00 2.04
CA ASP A 45 1.23 10.78 3.48
C ASP A 45 0.10 9.96 4.09
N LYS A 46 -1.16 10.16 3.66
CA LYS A 46 -2.29 9.30 4.06
C LYS A 46 -2.11 7.86 3.60
N ALA A 47 -1.75 7.65 2.33
CA ALA A 47 -1.49 6.31 1.79
C ALA A 47 -0.34 5.62 2.55
N GLN A 48 0.73 6.36 2.83
CA GLN A 48 1.84 5.87 3.64
C GLN A 48 1.41 5.51 5.06
N GLN A 49 0.60 6.35 5.71
CA GLN A 49 0.11 6.08 7.07
C GLN A 49 -0.75 4.82 7.13
N ILE A 50 -1.59 4.56 6.12
CA ILE A 50 -2.38 3.33 6.04
C ILE A 50 -1.47 2.09 6.01
N MET A 51 -0.38 2.15 5.24
CA MET A 51 0.59 1.06 5.21
C MET A 51 1.38 0.95 6.52
N ASP A 52 1.73 2.07 7.14
CA ASP A 52 2.40 2.09 8.44
C ASP A 52 1.52 1.45 9.53
N ASP A 53 0.22 1.76 9.55
CA ASP A 53 -0.75 1.19 10.49
C ASP A 53 -0.90 -0.34 10.31
N LEU A 54 -0.87 -0.84 9.07
CA LEU A 54 -0.81 -2.27 8.80
C LEU A 54 0.43 -2.92 9.40
N LEU A 55 1.61 -2.35 9.16
CA LEU A 55 2.88 -2.90 9.68
C LEU A 55 2.90 -2.88 11.22
N GLU A 56 2.49 -1.77 11.83
CA GLU A 56 2.40 -1.63 13.28
C GLU A 56 1.40 -2.61 13.89
N GLY A 57 0.23 -2.77 13.27
CA GLY A 57 -0.78 -3.74 13.66
C GLY A 57 -0.25 -5.18 13.62
N LEU A 58 0.44 -5.55 12.54
CA LEU A 58 1.04 -6.89 12.38
C LEU A 58 2.09 -7.14 13.46
N ILE A 59 2.97 -6.16 13.70
CA ILE A 59 3.98 -6.21 14.77
C ILE A 59 3.32 -6.37 16.14
N GLY A 60 2.25 -5.60 16.41
CA GLY A 60 1.51 -5.63 17.66
C GLY A 60 0.80 -6.96 17.92
N LEU A 61 0.27 -7.60 16.87
CA LEU A 61 -0.28 -8.96 16.94
C LEU A 61 0.81 -10.02 17.20
N GLY A 62 1.96 -9.85 16.56
CA GLY A 62 3.12 -10.75 16.67
C GLY A 62 3.04 -11.98 15.76
N GLU A 63 4.18 -12.66 15.62
CA GLU A 63 4.38 -13.74 14.64
C GLU A 63 3.40 -14.91 14.82
N SER A 64 3.08 -15.26 16.07
CA SER A 64 2.20 -16.39 16.41
C SER A 64 0.70 -16.04 16.41
N ALA A 65 0.32 -14.82 16.04
CA ALA A 65 -1.08 -14.45 15.95
C ALA A 65 -1.81 -15.31 14.91
N PRO A 66 -3.10 -15.65 15.16
CA PRO A 66 -3.90 -16.40 14.21
C PRO A 66 -4.00 -15.68 12.86
N GLU A 67 -3.98 -16.45 11.78
CA GLU A 67 -4.15 -15.94 10.42
C GLU A 67 -5.34 -14.98 10.27
N PRO A 68 -6.57 -15.31 10.74
CA PRO A 68 -7.71 -14.40 10.60
C PRO A 68 -7.49 -13.01 11.21
N ALA A 69 -6.71 -12.91 12.29
CA ALA A 69 -6.42 -11.62 12.93
C ALA A 69 -5.44 -10.79 12.07
N LYS A 70 -4.48 -11.44 11.41
CA LYS A 70 -3.56 -10.77 10.48
C LYS A 70 -4.29 -10.35 9.21
N VAL A 71 -5.09 -11.24 8.63
CA VAL A 71 -5.89 -10.99 7.43
C VAL A 71 -6.84 -9.81 7.62
N GLU A 72 -7.42 -9.66 8.80
CA GLU A 72 -8.27 -8.50 9.12
C GLU A 72 -7.52 -7.16 9.02
N LEU A 73 -6.23 -7.11 9.39
CA LEU A 73 -5.43 -5.88 9.22
C LEU A 73 -5.19 -5.56 7.75
N PHE A 74 -4.96 -6.57 6.90
CA PHE A 74 -4.86 -6.36 5.45
C PHE A 74 -6.16 -5.79 4.88
N ARG A 75 -7.30 -6.39 5.25
CA ARG A 75 -8.62 -5.90 4.83
C ARG A 75 -8.81 -4.42 5.19
N ILE A 76 -8.52 -4.06 6.45
CA ILE A 76 -8.64 -2.67 6.91
C ILE A 76 -7.77 -1.73 6.07
N ALA A 77 -6.51 -2.11 5.80
CA ALA A 77 -5.60 -1.30 5.01
C ALA A 77 -6.07 -1.12 3.55
N ILE A 78 -6.50 -2.20 2.90
CA ILE A 78 -6.97 -2.18 1.51
C ILE A 78 -8.26 -1.35 1.38
N GLU A 79 -9.22 -1.52 2.29
CA GLU A 79 -10.44 -0.72 2.30
C GLU A 79 -10.15 0.76 2.56
N SER A 80 -9.20 1.07 3.45
CA SER A 80 -8.77 2.45 3.70
C SER A 80 -8.12 3.08 2.46
N LEU A 81 -7.40 2.29 1.65
CA LEU A 81 -6.88 2.73 0.35
C LEU A 81 -7.98 2.91 -0.70
N ASN A 82 -9.01 2.06 -0.71
CA ASN A 82 -10.19 2.27 -1.56
C ASN A 82 -10.86 3.61 -1.23
N GLU A 83 -11.09 3.87 0.05
CA GLU A 83 -11.68 5.14 0.52
C GLU A 83 -10.81 6.34 0.13
N LEU A 84 -9.49 6.26 0.33
CA LEU A 84 -8.57 7.32 -0.08
C LEU A 84 -8.59 7.54 -1.60
N ASN A 85 -8.62 6.47 -2.39
CA ASN A 85 -8.72 6.58 -3.84
C ASN A 85 -10.02 7.29 -4.25
N ASP A 86 -11.15 6.92 -3.65
CA ASP A 86 -12.44 7.57 -3.88
C ASP A 86 -12.43 9.06 -3.50
N GLU A 87 -11.79 9.43 -2.38
CA GLU A 87 -11.61 10.83 -1.96
C GLU A 87 -10.82 11.66 -2.99
N THR A 88 -9.94 11.02 -3.75
CA THR A 88 -9.20 11.64 -4.87
C THR A 88 -9.93 11.55 -6.21
N GLY A 89 -11.20 11.14 -6.23
CA GLY A 89 -11.97 10.99 -7.47
C GLY A 89 -11.63 9.74 -8.27
N GLY A 90 -10.97 8.75 -7.63
CA GLY A 90 -10.58 7.48 -8.23
C GLY A 90 -9.29 7.52 -9.04
N SER A 91 -8.46 8.55 -8.88
CA SER A 91 -7.26 8.77 -9.70
C SER A 91 -5.93 8.64 -8.95
N LEU A 92 -5.94 8.38 -7.63
CA LEU A 92 -4.70 8.17 -6.86
C LEU A 92 -4.08 6.81 -7.16
N ILE A 93 -4.92 5.78 -7.35
CA ILE A 93 -4.47 4.41 -7.59
C ILE A 93 -4.94 3.98 -8.97
N GLU A 94 -4.05 4.11 -9.97
CA GLU A 94 -4.30 3.64 -11.33
C GLU A 94 -3.51 2.36 -11.61
N THR A 95 -3.00 2.18 -12.83
CA THR A 95 -2.36 0.91 -13.21
C THR A 95 -0.98 0.73 -12.58
N VAL A 96 -0.16 1.78 -12.52
CA VAL A 96 1.20 1.69 -11.98
C VAL A 96 1.16 1.54 -10.47
N GLU A 97 0.36 2.38 -9.82
CA GLU A 97 0.19 2.41 -8.37
C GLU A 97 -0.45 1.12 -7.88
N ARG A 98 -1.39 0.55 -8.65
CA ARG A 98 -1.95 -0.78 -8.36
C ARG A 98 -0.88 -1.85 -8.31
N GLU A 99 -0.02 -1.90 -9.32
CA GLU A 99 1.03 -2.93 -9.40
C GLU A 99 2.02 -2.80 -8.25
N GLU A 100 2.44 -1.57 -7.92
CA GLU A 100 3.31 -1.28 -6.77
C GLU A 100 2.67 -1.68 -5.44
N LEU A 101 1.39 -1.35 -5.23
CA LEU A 101 0.67 -1.71 -4.01
C LEU A 101 0.44 -3.23 -3.89
N CYS A 102 0.02 -3.91 -4.96
CA CYS A 102 -0.18 -5.36 -4.94
C CYS A 102 1.12 -6.09 -4.62
N GLU A 103 2.24 -5.72 -5.24
CA GLU A 103 3.54 -6.30 -4.92
C GLU A 103 3.96 -6.04 -3.46
N LEU A 104 3.72 -4.83 -2.96
CA LEU A 104 3.99 -4.49 -1.56
C LEU A 104 3.13 -5.31 -0.59
N PHE A 105 1.82 -5.45 -0.84
CA PHE A 105 0.93 -6.27 -0.02
C PHE A 105 1.36 -7.74 0.00
N ASP A 106 1.78 -8.29 -1.13
CA ASP A 106 2.26 -9.66 -1.22
C ASP A 106 3.56 -9.87 -0.42
N ASN A 107 4.49 -8.92 -0.48
CA ASN A 107 5.71 -8.93 0.30
C ASN A 107 5.45 -8.83 1.82
N ILE A 108 4.49 -7.98 2.23
CA ILE A 108 4.06 -7.87 3.63
C ILE A 108 3.36 -9.15 4.08
N CYS A 109 2.51 -9.74 3.23
CA CYS A 109 1.81 -11.01 3.48
C CYS A 109 2.81 -12.15 3.75
N LEU A 110 3.84 -12.29 2.91
CA LEU A 110 4.94 -13.23 3.12
C LEU A 110 5.70 -12.94 4.43
N SER A 111 6.01 -11.66 4.70
CA SER A 111 6.69 -11.24 5.92
C SER A 111 5.86 -11.54 7.19
N ALA A 112 4.53 -11.48 7.08
CA ALA A 112 3.57 -11.82 8.13
C ALA A 112 3.44 -13.33 8.39
N GLY A 113 4.11 -14.17 7.58
CA GLY A 113 4.02 -15.62 7.65
C GLY A 113 2.76 -16.18 6.98
N LEU A 114 2.11 -15.40 6.13
CA LEU A 114 1.00 -15.81 5.28
C LEU A 114 1.53 -16.12 3.86
N ASN A 115 0.68 -16.65 3.00
CA ASN A 115 1.04 -16.94 1.61
C ASN A 115 0.04 -16.25 0.68
N PRO A 116 0.47 -15.25 -0.12
CA PRO A 116 -0.39 -14.54 -1.08
C PRO A 116 -1.22 -15.43 -1.98
N LYS A 117 -0.66 -16.59 -2.37
CA LYS A 117 -1.31 -17.54 -3.28
C LYS A 117 -2.56 -18.22 -2.70
N ASP A 118 -2.76 -18.12 -1.39
CA ASP A 118 -3.93 -18.67 -0.72
C ASP A 118 -5.15 -17.72 -0.84
N TYR A 119 -4.96 -16.50 -1.35
CA TYR A 119 -5.98 -15.47 -1.48
C TYR A 119 -6.34 -15.19 -2.95
N ALA A 120 -7.61 -14.82 -3.18
CA ALA A 120 -8.16 -14.45 -4.50
C ALA A 120 -7.84 -15.43 -5.66
N GLY A 121 -7.74 -16.74 -5.37
CA GLY A 121 -7.41 -17.74 -6.40
C GLY A 121 -5.95 -17.70 -6.88
N GLY A 122 -5.08 -17.01 -6.16
CA GLY A 122 -3.65 -16.89 -6.47
C GLY A 122 -3.21 -15.48 -6.87
N GLU A 123 -4.14 -14.53 -7.00
CA GLU A 123 -3.87 -13.15 -7.43
C GLU A 123 -3.27 -12.29 -6.31
N GLY A 124 -3.49 -12.65 -5.04
CA GLY A 124 -2.90 -11.96 -3.89
C GLY A 124 -3.93 -11.53 -2.85
N ILE A 125 -3.47 -11.06 -1.70
CA ILE A 125 -4.36 -10.65 -0.61
C ILE A 125 -5.08 -9.32 -0.91
N ALA A 126 -4.46 -8.45 -1.70
CA ALA A 126 -5.06 -7.19 -2.16
C ALA A 126 -6.33 -7.42 -3.01
N ASP A 127 -6.29 -8.40 -3.92
CA ASP A 127 -7.39 -8.75 -4.83
C ASP A 127 -8.67 -9.25 -4.14
N VAL A 128 -8.64 -9.54 -2.85
CA VAL A 128 -9.84 -9.93 -2.10
C VAL A 128 -10.77 -8.73 -1.86
N TRP A 129 -10.21 -7.53 -1.70
CA TRP A 129 -10.97 -6.34 -1.27
C TRP A 129 -10.70 -5.06 -2.08
N ARG A 130 -9.70 -5.02 -2.97
CA ARG A 130 -9.43 -3.79 -3.73
C ARG A 130 -10.58 -3.45 -4.67
N ASP A 131 -10.90 -2.16 -4.76
CA ASP A 131 -11.89 -1.61 -5.69
C ASP A 131 -11.26 -0.66 -6.74
N TRP A 132 -9.94 -0.45 -6.67
CA TRP A 132 -9.10 0.31 -7.61
C TRP A 132 -8.38 -0.58 -8.64
#